data_AF-A0A7C0VGR5-F1
#
_entry.id   AF-A0A7C0VGR5-F1
#
_cell.length_a   1.000
_cell.length_b   1.000
_cell.length_c   1.000
_cell.angle_alpha   90.00
_cell.angle_beta   90.00
_cell.angle_gamma   90.00
#
_symmetry.space_group_name_H-M   'P 1'
#
loop_
_entity.id
_entity.type
_entity.pdbx_description
1 polymer ?
#
loop_
_entity_poly.entity_id
_entity_poly.type
_entity_poly.pdbx_seq_one_letter_code
_entity_poly.pdbx_strand_id
1 'polypeptide(L)'
;MKRITYGAIILILVFSIGVKGKMINDKVEQKNFMRHLVPSSFENWQVTEEKFYDPQTIFDYIDGAGEVYRAYNFQLLLSRAFHGPSDLKIFVDLFDMGSGANAFGVFTHDREGEKLAIGQGAVYKGGLLSFWKGRFFVSIFAEVENQLTKNAILNLGQMIAAQIKETSPLPELIHRLPPSSLIEDKIHYFSHHLILNYHYFVADENILELNNQTEAVLAFYQFNKEKTVLLGIRYPHEKKALLAQQRFRAQYLPEVSDQREKEIAIQTENNLWTATSQKKNLLVIVFDAPSKEKAFVLINKFFHPKEKRRG
;
A
#
# COMPACT_ATOMS: atom_id res chain seq x y z
N MET A 1 28.91 43.79 30.81
CA MET A 1 27.70 43.88 29.95
C MET A 1 27.82 42.87 28.82
N LYS A 2 27.04 41.77 28.88
CA LYS A 2 27.00 40.75 27.81
C LYS A 2 25.96 41.17 26.76
N ARG A 3 26.40 41.44 25.52
CA ARG A 3 25.53 41.54 24.34
C ARG A 3 25.05 40.12 24.00
N ILE A 4 23.79 39.83 24.30
CA ILE A 4 23.15 38.58 23.85
C ILE A 4 22.61 38.79 22.43
N THR A 5 22.90 37.79 21.62
CA THR A 5 22.63 37.57 20.19
C THR A 5 21.15 37.70 19.82
N TYR A 6 20.74 38.87 19.32
CA TYR A 6 19.42 39.07 18.67
C TYR A 6 19.37 38.56 17.22
N GLY A 7 20.53 38.29 16.59
CA GLY A 7 20.60 37.85 15.19
C GLY A 7 20.13 36.41 14.93
N ALA A 8 20.22 35.51 15.90
CA ALA A 8 19.85 34.09 15.71
C ALA A 8 18.32 33.87 15.76
N ILE A 9 17.60 34.65 16.57
CA ILE A 9 16.14 34.52 16.75
C ILE A 9 15.39 35.02 15.51
N ILE A 10 15.87 36.12 14.88
CA ILE A 10 15.27 36.65 13.64
C ILE A 10 15.51 35.70 12.46
N LEU A 11 16.68 35.06 12.36
CA LEU A 11 16.98 34.12 11.27
C LEU A 11 16.10 32.85 11.35
N ILE A 12 15.86 32.32 12.56
CA ILE A 12 14.97 31.17 12.77
C ILE A 12 13.51 31.53 12.45
N LEU A 13 13.03 32.70 12.89
CA LEU A 13 11.67 33.17 12.57
C LEU A 13 11.46 33.39 11.07
N VAL A 14 12.40 34.03 10.37
CA VAL A 14 12.31 34.24 8.91
C VAL A 14 12.39 32.91 8.15
N PHE A 15 13.25 31.98 8.58
CA PHE A 15 13.33 30.64 7.99
C PHE A 15 12.04 29.83 8.23
N SER A 16 11.48 29.86 9.44
CA SER A 16 10.21 29.20 9.76
C SER A 16 9.03 29.80 9.00
N ILE A 17 8.98 31.13 8.80
CA ILE A 17 7.96 31.79 7.99
C ILE A 17 8.11 31.40 6.51
N GLY A 18 9.34 31.36 5.98
CA GLY A 18 9.62 30.94 4.60
C GLY A 18 9.26 29.47 4.33
N VAL A 19 9.59 28.57 5.26
CA VAL A 19 9.22 27.13 5.17
C VAL A 19 7.71 26.95 5.27
N LYS A 20 7.04 27.67 6.18
CA LYS A 20 5.58 27.61 6.32
C LYS A 20 4.86 28.18 5.08
N GLY A 21 5.34 29.28 4.52
CA GLY A 21 4.82 29.87 3.28
C GLY A 21 4.97 28.92 2.08
N LYS A 22 6.12 28.27 1.94
CA LYS A 22 6.35 27.26 0.90
C LYS A 22 5.42 26.05 1.04
N MET A 23 5.30 25.48 2.23
CA MET A 23 4.40 24.34 2.47
C MET A 23 2.92 24.67 2.20
N ILE A 24 2.47 25.88 2.52
CA ILE A 24 1.11 26.33 2.21
C ILE A 24 0.92 26.39 0.69
N ASN A 25 1.88 26.96 -0.04
CA ASN A 25 1.82 27.03 -1.50
C ASN A 25 1.78 25.63 -2.14
N ASP A 26 2.64 24.71 -1.69
CA ASP A 26 2.69 23.34 -2.18
C ASP A 26 1.34 22.60 -1.98
N LYS A 27 0.69 22.79 -0.83
CA LYS A 27 -0.65 22.21 -0.57
C LYS A 27 -1.74 22.81 -1.46
N VAL A 28 -1.69 24.11 -1.74
CA VAL A 28 -2.67 24.76 -2.63
C VAL A 28 -2.48 24.28 -4.07
N GLU A 29 -1.24 24.20 -4.54
CA GLU A 29 -0.92 23.67 -5.86
C GLU A 29 -1.34 22.19 -6.01
N GLN A 30 -1.07 21.36 -5.00
CA GLN A 30 -1.51 19.96 -4.98
C GLN A 30 -3.04 19.83 -5.05
N LYS A 31 -3.78 20.58 -4.24
CA LYS A 31 -5.26 20.60 -4.28
C LYS A 31 -5.77 21.01 -5.65
N ASN A 32 -5.23 22.09 -6.22
CA ASN A 32 -5.62 22.56 -7.54
C ASN A 32 -5.28 21.52 -8.61
N PHE A 33 -4.11 20.89 -8.56
CA PHE A 33 -3.76 19.81 -9.48
C PHE A 33 -4.77 18.65 -9.42
N MET A 34 -5.09 18.16 -8.22
CA MET A 34 -6.06 17.08 -8.04
C MET A 34 -7.46 17.45 -8.56
N ARG A 35 -7.89 18.70 -8.41
CA ARG A 35 -9.16 19.18 -8.96
C ARG A 35 -9.26 19.03 -10.47
N HIS A 36 -8.15 19.17 -11.20
CA HIS A 36 -8.12 19.03 -12.66
C HIS A 36 -8.14 17.57 -13.11
N LEU A 37 -7.77 16.62 -12.23
CA LEU A 37 -7.78 15.19 -12.55
C LEU A 37 -9.19 14.60 -12.59
N VAL A 38 -10.11 15.17 -11.80
CA VAL A 38 -11.51 14.79 -11.79
C VAL A 38 -12.32 15.88 -12.51
N PRO A 39 -13.19 15.56 -13.47
CA PRO A 39 -14.01 16.59 -14.13
C PRO A 39 -15.03 17.20 -13.15
N SER A 40 -15.42 18.45 -13.37
CA SER A 40 -16.52 19.10 -12.61
C SER A 40 -17.92 18.68 -13.09
N SER A 41 -17.99 18.06 -14.26
CA SER A 41 -19.20 17.49 -14.86
C SER A 41 -18.84 16.51 -15.96
N PHE A 42 -19.68 15.52 -16.21
CA PHE A 42 -19.55 14.61 -17.35
C PHE A 42 -20.94 14.12 -17.74
N GLU A 43 -21.25 14.09 -19.03
CA GLU A 43 -22.62 13.75 -19.51
C GLU A 43 -23.71 14.55 -18.74
N ASN A 44 -24.64 13.87 -18.07
CA ASN A 44 -25.70 14.45 -17.25
C ASN A 44 -25.36 14.48 -15.75
N TRP A 45 -24.09 14.35 -15.39
CA TRP A 45 -23.60 14.34 -14.01
C TRP A 45 -22.92 15.66 -13.67
N GLN A 46 -23.30 16.24 -12.53
CA GLN A 46 -22.79 17.53 -12.05
C GLN A 46 -22.27 17.39 -10.63
N VAL A 47 -21.13 18.03 -10.33
CA VAL A 47 -20.61 18.07 -8.96
C VAL A 47 -21.58 18.80 -8.04
N THR A 48 -21.89 18.19 -6.91
CA THR A 48 -22.69 18.79 -5.83
C THR A 48 -21.86 19.10 -4.60
N GLU A 49 -20.81 18.33 -4.35
CA GLU A 49 -19.95 18.50 -3.19
C GLU A 49 -18.49 18.19 -3.52
N GLU A 50 -17.59 18.97 -2.93
CA GLU A 50 -16.15 18.75 -2.99
C GLU A 50 -15.53 19.01 -1.61
N LYS A 51 -14.77 18.03 -1.10
CA LYS A 51 -14.03 18.17 0.15
C LYS A 51 -12.64 17.57 0.02
N PHE A 52 -11.72 18.13 0.81
CA PHE A 52 -10.36 17.60 0.95
C PHE A 52 -10.13 17.11 2.36
N TYR A 53 -9.49 15.96 2.49
CA TYR A 53 -9.10 15.38 3.77
C TYR A 53 -7.63 15.02 3.76
N ASP A 54 -6.93 15.31 4.85
CA ASP A 54 -5.54 14.89 5.05
C ASP A 54 -5.49 13.79 6.13
N PRO A 55 -4.31 13.23 6.46
CA PRO A 55 -4.20 12.15 7.46
C PRO A 55 -4.76 12.48 8.84
N GLN A 56 -4.97 13.76 9.16
CA GLN A 56 -5.51 14.21 10.44
C GLN A 56 -7.04 14.29 10.40
N THR A 57 -7.62 14.65 9.26
CA THR A 57 -9.06 14.86 9.09
C THR A 57 -9.78 13.73 8.37
N ILE A 58 -9.09 12.66 7.98
CA ILE A 58 -9.69 11.54 7.22
C ILE A 58 -10.84 10.84 7.95
N PHE A 59 -10.79 10.82 9.28
CA PHE A 59 -11.83 10.20 10.11
C PHE A 59 -13.13 11.01 10.13
N ASP A 60 -13.10 12.29 9.72
CA ASP A 60 -14.32 13.08 9.52
C ASP A 60 -15.11 12.60 8.27
N TYR A 61 -14.49 11.77 7.43
CA TYR A 61 -15.08 11.24 6.20
C TYR A 61 -15.24 9.73 6.22
N ILE A 62 -14.17 8.99 6.53
CA ILE A 62 -14.12 7.53 6.54
C ILE A 62 -13.80 7.07 7.96
N ASP A 63 -14.85 6.93 8.78
CA ASP A 63 -14.70 6.40 10.13
C ASP A 63 -14.35 4.90 10.10
N GLY A 64 -13.40 4.49 10.95
CA GLY A 64 -12.78 3.16 10.94
C GLY A 64 -11.79 2.94 9.79
N ALA A 65 -12.26 2.90 8.53
CA ALA A 65 -11.41 2.54 7.38
C ALA A 65 -10.36 3.60 7.01
N GLY A 66 -10.44 4.84 7.53
CA GLY A 66 -9.41 5.86 7.39
C GLY A 66 -8.02 5.42 7.87
N GLU A 67 -7.95 4.49 8.83
CA GLU A 67 -6.69 3.94 9.34
C GLU A 67 -5.91 3.14 8.27
N VAL A 68 -6.62 2.45 7.37
CA VAL A 68 -6.01 1.70 6.26
C VAL A 68 -5.23 2.66 5.35
N TYR A 69 -5.85 3.76 4.91
CA TYR A 69 -5.20 4.74 4.05
C TYR A 69 -4.01 5.42 4.74
N ARG A 70 -4.12 5.72 6.05
CA ARG A 70 -3.00 6.24 6.86
C ARG A 70 -1.84 5.24 6.92
N ALA A 71 -2.13 3.96 7.10
CA ALA A 71 -1.13 2.90 7.11
C ALA A 71 -0.41 2.73 5.75
N TYR A 72 -1.03 3.17 4.66
CA TYR A 72 -0.41 3.29 3.34
C TYR A 72 0.22 4.67 3.04
N ASN A 73 0.32 5.55 4.05
CA ASN A 73 0.94 6.88 3.94
C ASN A 73 0.31 7.77 2.85
N PHE A 74 -1.02 7.76 2.70
CA PHE A 74 -1.67 8.75 1.84
C PHE A 74 -1.37 10.19 2.32
N GLN A 75 -1.33 11.14 1.39
CA GLN A 75 -0.98 12.54 1.65
C GLN A 75 -2.21 13.44 1.66
N LEU A 76 -3.13 13.20 0.73
CA LEU A 76 -4.32 14.02 0.53
C LEU A 76 -5.40 13.22 -0.18
N LEU A 77 -6.64 13.37 0.25
CA LEU A 77 -7.83 12.85 -0.41
C LEU A 77 -8.65 14.03 -0.97
N LEU A 78 -9.05 13.94 -2.24
CA LEU A 78 -10.14 14.70 -2.82
C LEU A 78 -11.38 13.80 -2.89
N SER A 79 -12.40 14.12 -2.11
CA SER A 79 -13.72 13.49 -2.20
C SER A 79 -14.67 14.40 -2.97
N ARG A 80 -15.39 13.84 -3.95
CA ARG A 80 -16.30 14.59 -4.81
C ARG A 80 -17.57 13.80 -5.09
N ALA A 81 -18.71 14.41 -4.81
CA ALA A 81 -20.02 13.84 -5.11
C ALA A 81 -20.59 14.43 -6.41
N PHE A 82 -21.22 13.57 -7.20
CA PHE A 82 -21.92 13.90 -8.43
C PHE A 82 -23.37 13.50 -8.32
N HIS A 83 -24.25 14.36 -8.83
CA HIS A 83 -25.67 14.07 -9.01
C HIS A 83 -25.96 13.90 -10.50
N GLY A 84 -26.65 12.81 -10.83
CA GLY A 84 -27.02 12.43 -12.19
C GLY A 84 -28.53 12.26 -12.38
N PRO A 85 -28.97 11.63 -13.47
CA PRO A 85 -30.39 11.38 -13.75
C PRO A 85 -31.09 10.65 -12.60
N SER A 86 -32.37 10.97 -12.37
CA SER A 86 -33.24 10.29 -11.39
C SER A 86 -32.67 10.29 -9.97
N ASP A 87 -32.06 11.40 -9.55
CA ASP A 87 -31.44 11.59 -8.22
C ASP A 87 -30.31 10.59 -7.89
N LEU A 88 -29.74 9.93 -8.89
CA LEU A 88 -28.63 9.00 -8.72
C LEU A 88 -27.37 9.75 -8.30
N LYS A 89 -26.59 9.15 -7.40
CA LYS A 89 -25.33 9.71 -6.90
C LYS A 89 -24.13 8.83 -7.21
N ILE A 90 -23.04 9.47 -7.60
CA ILE A 90 -21.71 8.86 -7.75
C ILE A 90 -20.74 9.64 -6.87
N PHE A 91 -19.87 8.93 -6.17
CA PHE A 91 -18.82 9.48 -5.34
C PHE A 91 -17.47 9.08 -5.92
N VAL A 92 -16.55 10.05 -5.99
CA VAL A 92 -15.16 9.85 -6.38
C VAL A 92 -14.27 10.20 -5.20
N ASP A 93 -13.47 9.23 -4.79
CA ASP A 93 -12.38 9.43 -3.85
C ASP A 93 -11.04 9.27 -4.57
N LEU A 94 -10.38 10.40 -4.82
CA LEU A 94 -9.06 10.48 -5.44
C LEU A 94 -8.02 10.71 -4.34
N PHE A 95 -7.22 9.68 -4.06
CA PHE A 95 -6.13 9.73 -3.09
C PHE A 95 -4.80 10.03 -3.78
N ASP A 96 -4.09 11.06 -3.33
CA ASP A 96 -2.66 11.21 -3.56
C ASP A 96 -1.90 10.39 -2.52
N MET A 97 -1.25 9.32 -2.96
CA MET A 97 -0.55 8.38 -2.10
C MET A 97 0.92 8.77 -1.84
N GLY A 98 1.36 9.91 -2.38
CA GLY A 98 2.73 10.42 -2.28
C GLY A 98 3.76 9.63 -3.11
N SER A 99 3.50 8.37 -3.42
CA SER A 99 4.32 7.53 -4.30
C SER A 99 3.47 6.49 -5.01
N GLY A 100 3.94 6.02 -6.18
CA GLY A 100 3.29 4.91 -6.88
C GLY A 100 3.37 3.58 -6.14
N ALA A 101 4.38 3.39 -5.29
CA ALA A 101 4.48 2.21 -4.44
C ALA A 101 3.34 2.16 -3.40
N ASN A 102 3.00 3.30 -2.79
CA ASN A 102 1.87 3.41 -1.87
C ASN A 102 0.53 3.25 -2.59
N ALA A 103 0.37 3.82 -3.79
CA ALA A 103 -0.83 3.66 -4.60
C ALA A 103 -1.06 2.21 -5.03
N PHE A 104 0.00 1.53 -5.48
CA PHE A 104 -0.05 0.10 -5.71
C PHE A 104 -0.37 -0.67 -4.42
N GLY A 105 0.21 -0.28 -3.29
CA GLY A 105 -0.06 -0.90 -1.99
C GLY A 105 -1.54 -0.89 -1.61
N VAL A 106 -2.19 0.28 -1.65
CA VAL A 106 -3.64 0.40 -1.40
C VAL A 106 -4.45 -0.40 -2.42
N PHE A 107 -4.11 -0.32 -3.70
CA PHE A 107 -4.80 -1.10 -4.73
C PHE A 107 -4.70 -2.61 -4.47
N THR A 108 -3.56 -3.08 -3.97
CA THR A 108 -3.41 -4.48 -3.57
C THR A 108 -4.08 -4.85 -2.27
N HIS A 109 -4.67 -3.90 -1.52
CA HIS A 109 -5.40 -4.22 -0.29
C HIS A 109 -6.62 -5.10 -0.58
N ASP A 110 -7.37 -4.80 -1.64
CA ASP A 110 -8.46 -5.67 -2.13
C ASP A 110 -8.48 -5.64 -3.66
N ARG A 111 -8.38 -6.83 -4.25
CA ARG A 111 -8.37 -7.05 -5.70
C ARG A 111 -9.45 -8.03 -6.13
N GLU A 112 -10.46 -8.26 -5.30
CA GLU A 112 -11.62 -9.05 -5.68
C GLU A 112 -12.51 -8.29 -6.67
N GLY A 113 -12.97 -8.97 -7.71
CA GLY A 113 -13.90 -8.42 -8.70
C GLY A 113 -13.45 -8.61 -10.15
N GLU A 114 -14.17 -7.95 -11.06
CA GLU A 114 -13.89 -7.92 -12.49
C GLU A 114 -12.66 -7.05 -12.76
N LYS A 115 -11.62 -7.61 -13.39
CA LYS A 115 -10.41 -6.86 -13.76
C LYS A 115 -10.66 -6.03 -15.02
N LEU A 116 -10.26 -4.77 -15.00
CA LEU A 116 -10.49 -3.83 -16.10
C LEU A 116 -9.19 -3.18 -16.58
N ALA A 117 -9.17 -2.78 -17.85
CA ALA A 117 -8.05 -2.07 -18.47
C ALA A 117 -8.13 -0.55 -18.23
N ILE A 118 -8.18 -0.14 -16.95
CA ILE A 118 -8.18 1.27 -16.53
C ILE A 118 -6.95 1.52 -15.64
N GLY A 119 -6.24 2.61 -15.89
CA GLY A 119 -5.03 2.93 -15.15
C GLY A 119 -3.91 1.88 -15.34
N GLN A 120 -3.23 1.53 -14.25
CA GLN A 120 -2.20 0.47 -14.19
C GLN A 120 -2.72 -0.82 -13.55
N GLY A 121 -3.99 -0.84 -13.16
CA GLY A 121 -4.68 -1.96 -12.55
C GLY A 121 -6.00 -1.45 -11.99
N ALA A 122 -7.09 -2.13 -12.34
CA ALA A 122 -8.44 -1.79 -11.91
C ALA A 122 -9.27 -3.03 -11.60
N VAL A 123 -10.17 -2.89 -10.63
CA VAL A 123 -11.18 -3.88 -10.26
C VAL A 123 -12.53 -3.21 -10.11
N TYR A 124 -13.58 -3.89 -10.58
CA TYR A 124 -14.97 -3.51 -10.36
C TYR A 124 -15.70 -4.61 -9.59
N LYS A 125 -16.37 -4.26 -8.48
CA LYS A 125 -17.15 -5.18 -7.66
C LYS A 125 -18.32 -4.43 -7.02
N GLY A 126 -19.54 -4.89 -7.27
CA GLY A 126 -20.76 -4.42 -6.58
C GLY A 126 -20.93 -2.89 -6.59
N GLY A 127 -20.88 -2.26 -7.76
CA GLY A 127 -21.02 -0.80 -7.88
C GLY A 127 -19.78 0.03 -7.51
N LEU A 128 -18.65 -0.58 -7.16
CA LEU A 128 -17.39 0.10 -6.82
C LEU A 128 -16.31 -0.21 -7.85
N LEU A 129 -15.75 0.83 -8.47
CA LEU A 129 -14.53 0.78 -9.27
C LEU A 129 -13.35 1.27 -8.43
N SER A 130 -12.31 0.45 -8.30
CA SER A 130 -11.04 0.81 -7.68
C SER A 130 -9.90 0.67 -8.68
N PHE A 131 -9.08 1.70 -8.85
CA PHE A 131 -7.89 1.62 -9.71
C PHE A 131 -6.73 2.47 -9.20
N TRP A 132 -5.53 2.21 -9.70
CA TRP A 132 -4.36 3.05 -9.45
C TRP A 132 -3.67 3.47 -10.74
N LYS A 133 -3.01 4.63 -10.72
CA LYS A 133 -2.14 5.11 -11.80
C LYS A 133 -1.18 6.16 -11.27
N GLY A 134 0.12 6.02 -11.55
CA GLY A 134 1.13 6.89 -10.95
C GLY A 134 1.08 6.79 -9.43
N ARG A 135 1.08 7.94 -8.74
CA ARG A 135 0.92 8.01 -7.28
C ARG A 135 -0.53 8.07 -6.81
N PHE A 136 -1.50 7.95 -7.70
CA PHE A 136 -2.91 8.08 -7.36
C PHE A 136 -3.60 6.72 -7.21
N PHE A 137 -4.41 6.61 -6.17
CA PHE A 137 -5.42 5.57 -6.01
C PHE A 137 -6.80 6.22 -6.12
N VAL A 138 -7.72 5.59 -6.85
CA VAL A 138 -9.04 6.14 -7.14
C VAL A 138 -10.09 5.09 -6.82
N SER A 139 -11.09 5.50 -6.04
CA SER A 139 -12.32 4.75 -5.78
C SER A 139 -13.49 5.54 -6.35
N ILE A 140 -14.36 4.88 -7.11
CA ILE A 140 -15.58 5.46 -7.66
C ILE A 140 -16.74 4.52 -7.37
N PHE A 141 -17.73 4.97 -6.61
CA PHE A 141 -18.89 4.15 -6.27
C PHE A 141 -20.20 4.90 -6.48
N ALA A 142 -21.28 4.15 -6.70
CA ALA A 142 -22.63 4.68 -6.76
C ALA A 142 -23.45 4.26 -5.53
N GLU A 143 -24.37 5.12 -5.10
CA GLU A 143 -25.32 4.81 -4.04
C GLU A 143 -26.29 3.67 -4.44
N VAL A 144 -26.58 3.56 -5.75
CA VAL A 144 -27.45 2.53 -6.33
C VAL A 144 -26.73 1.83 -7.49
N GLU A 145 -26.62 0.51 -7.42
CA GLU A 145 -26.05 -0.30 -8.50
C GLU A 145 -27.11 -0.62 -9.57
N ASN A 146 -26.89 -0.13 -10.79
CA ASN A 146 -27.65 -0.49 -11.99
C ASN A 146 -26.78 -0.26 -13.24
N GLN A 147 -27.31 -0.57 -14.43
CA GLN A 147 -26.55 -0.45 -15.67
C GLN A 147 -26.13 0.99 -16.01
N LEU A 148 -26.97 1.98 -15.68
CA LEU A 148 -26.69 3.40 -15.91
C LEU A 148 -25.52 3.84 -15.02
N THR A 149 -25.57 3.53 -13.72
CA THR A 149 -24.49 3.88 -12.78
C THR A 149 -23.20 3.13 -13.07
N LYS A 150 -23.27 1.84 -13.44
CA LYS A 150 -22.09 1.08 -13.89
C LYS A 150 -21.42 1.77 -15.09
N ASN A 151 -22.18 2.12 -16.12
CA ASN A 151 -21.63 2.77 -17.31
C ASN A 151 -20.99 4.14 -16.96
N ALA A 152 -21.66 4.94 -16.13
CA ALA A 152 -21.17 6.24 -15.68
C ALA A 152 -19.87 6.12 -14.87
N ILE A 153 -19.79 5.17 -13.94
CA ILE A 153 -18.58 4.89 -13.15
C ILE A 153 -17.40 4.53 -14.06
N LEU A 154 -17.62 3.62 -15.02
CA LEU A 154 -16.55 3.16 -15.92
C LEU A 154 -16.06 4.30 -16.83
N ASN A 155 -16.97 5.11 -17.38
CA ASN A 155 -16.61 6.27 -18.19
C ASN A 155 -15.81 7.28 -17.35
N LEU A 156 -16.31 7.64 -16.17
CA LEU A 156 -15.63 8.58 -15.26
C LEU A 156 -14.24 8.07 -14.87
N GLY A 157 -14.10 6.78 -14.57
CA GLY A 157 -12.81 6.14 -14.29
C GLY A 157 -11.82 6.25 -15.44
N GLN A 158 -12.27 6.03 -16.69
CA GLN A 158 -11.44 6.21 -17.87
C GLN A 158 -11.02 7.67 -18.06
N MET A 159 -11.94 8.62 -17.86
CA MET A 159 -11.64 10.06 -17.94
C MET A 159 -10.57 10.47 -16.92
N ILE A 160 -10.71 10.06 -15.65
CA ILE A 160 -9.73 10.36 -14.59
C ILE A 160 -8.39 9.70 -14.90
N ALA A 161 -8.39 8.43 -15.29
CA ALA A 161 -7.17 7.72 -15.67
C ALA A 161 -6.46 8.35 -16.87
N ALA A 162 -7.19 8.95 -17.82
CA ALA A 162 -6.61 9.67 -18.96
C ALA A 162 -5.99 11.02 -18.56
N GLN A 163 -6.50 11.67 -17.51
CA GLN A 163 -5.95 12.92 -16.98
C GLN A 163 -4.65 12.70 -16.20
N ILE A 164 -4.54 11.60 -15.45
CA ILE A 164 -3.29 11.24 -14.75
C ILE A 164 -2.23 10.87 -15.80
N LYS A 165 -1.27 11.77 -16.07
CA LYS A 165 -0.24 11.58 -17.11
C LYS A 165 0.92 10.71 -16.65
N GLU A 166 1.20 10.72 -15.35
CA GLU A 166 2.25 9.91 -14.77
C GLU A 166 1.87 8.43 -14.71
N THR A 167 2.89 7.58 -14.74
CA THR A 167 2.81 6.16 -14.41
C THR A 167 3.90 5.86 -13.39
N SER A 168 3.81 4.71 -12.73
CA SER A 168 4.82 4.28 -11.76
C SER A 168 5.14 2.80 -11.96
N PRO A 169 6.42 2.38 -11.96
CA PRO A 169 6.75 0.97 -11.99
C PRO A 169 6.24 0.27 -10.73
N LEU A 170 6.07 -1.05 -10.81
CA LEU A 170 5.83 -1.85 -9.60
C LEU A 170 7.04 -1.73 -8.64
N PRO A 171 6.82 -1.80 -7.32
CA PRO A 171 7.92 -1.83 -6.36
C PRO A 171 8.90 -2.97 -6.66
N GLU A 172 10.21 -2.69 -6.61
CA GLU A 172 11.24 -3.69 -6.93
C GLU A 172 11.13 -4.98 -6.10
N LEU A 173 10.64 -4.86 -4.86
CA LEU A 173 10.45 -5.99 -3.95
C LEU A 173 9.47 -7.04 -4.51
N ILE A 174 8.47 -6.61 -5.29
CA ILE A 174 7.51 -7.50 -5.96
C ILE A 174 8.22 -8.40 -6.98
N HIS A 175 9.20 -7.87 -7.69
CA HIS A 175 9.97 -8.63 -8.69
C HIS A 175 10.87 -9.71 -8.07
N ARG A 176 11.01 -9.74 -6.74
CA ARG A 176 11.72 -10.80 -6.03
C ARG A 176 10.85 -12.02 -5.75
N LEU A 177 9.53 -11.91 -5.87
CA LEU A 177 8.63 -13.03 -5.62
C LEU A 177 8.90 -14.19 -6.60
N PRO A 178 9.13 -15.41 -6.11
CA PRO A 178 9.17 -16.59 -6.95
C PRO A 178 7.85 -16.75 -7.73
N PRO A 179 7.87 -16.92 -9.07
CA PRO A 179 6.62 -16.95 -9.86
C PRO A 179 5.92 -18.32 -9.82
N SER A 180 6.65 -19.41 -9.60
CA SER A 180 6.05 -20.76 -9.56
C SER A 180 5.12 -20.90 -8.36
N SER A 181 3.89 -21.37 -8.59
CA SER A 181 2.84 -21.56 -7.57
C SER A 181 2.31 -20.27 -6.93
N LEU A 182 2.71 -19.10 -7.41
CA LEU A 182 2.25 -17.81 -6.91
C LEU A 182 0.78 -17.58 -7.28
N ILE A 183 -0.03 -17.13 -6.32
CA ILE A 183 -1.40 -16.66 -6.55
C ILE A 183 -1.32 -15.16 -6.82
N GLU A 184 -1.25 -14.75 -8.09
CA GLU A 184 -0.95 -13.36 -8.50
C GLU A 184 -1.92 -12.30 -7.95
N ASP A 185 -3.16 -12.68 -7.69
CA ASP A 185 -4.18 -11.78 -7.14
C ASP A 185 -4.11 -11.62 -5.62
N LYS A 186 -3.30 -12.45 -4.95
CA LYS A 186 -3.05 -12.40 -3.50
C LYS A 186 -1.60 -11.98 -3.24
N ILE A 187 -1.23 -10.84 -3.81
CA ILE A 187 0.03 -10.16 -3.54
C ILE A 187 -0.33 -8.82 -2.92
N HIS A 188 0.21 -8.54 -1.74
CA HIS A 188 -0.01 -7.30 -1.01
C HIS A 188 1.33 -6.60 -0.80
N TYR A 189 1.40 -5.30 -1.09
CA TYR A 189 2.58 -4.48 -0.82
C TYR A 189 2.24 -3.42 0.24
N PHE A 190 3.04 -3.28 1.29
CA PHE A 190 2.75 -2.37 2.40
C PHE A 190 4.01 -1.98 3.18
N SER A 191 3.84 -1.11 4.18
CA SER A 191 4.93 -0.70 5.08
C SER A 191 4.56 -0.79 6.57
N HIS A 192 3.30 -1.09 6.89
CA HIS A 192 2.77 -0.99 8.25
C HIS A 192 2.22 -2.33 8.77
N HIS A 193 2.46 -2.62 10.04
CA HIS A 193 2.06 -3.88 10.69
C HIS A 193 0.55 -4.13 10.68
N LEU A 194 -0.26 -3.07 10.78
CA LEU A 194 -1.72 -3.17 10.69
C LEU A 194 -2.17 -3.84 9.37
N ILE A 195 -1.51 -3.50 8.25
CA ILE A 195 -1.85 -4.09 6.96
C ILE A 195 -1.41 -5.57 6.89
N LEU A 196 -0.28 -5.91 7.50
CA LEU A 196 0.11 -7.31 7.63
C LEU A 196 -0.98 -8.11 8.36
N ASN A 197 -1.39 -7.67 9.55
CA ASN A 197 -2.36 -8.38 10.36
C ASN A 197 -3.75 -8.46 9.72
N TYR A 198 -4.12 -7.48 8.89
CA TYR A 198 -5.36 -7.55 8.10
C TYR A 198 -5.35 -8.75 7.13
N HIS A 199 -4.21 -9.03 6.48
CA HIS A 199 -4.09 -10.08 5.45
C HIS A 199 -3.59 -11.42 5.99
N TYR A 200 -2.76 -11.39 7.03
CA TYR A 200 -2.17 -12.54 7.69
C TYR A 200 -1.70 -12.13 9.09
N PHE A 201 -2.44 -12.54 10.11
CA PHE A 201 -2.12 -12.24 11.50
C PHE A 201 -0.79 -12.90 11.89
N VAL A 202 0.16 -12.09 12.37
CA VAL A 202 1.46 -12.58 12.88
C VAL A 202 1.56 -12.38 14.39
N ALA A 203 1.26 -11.18 14.89
CA ALA A 203 1.25 -10.85 16.31
C ALA A 203 0.51 -9.53 16.54
N ASP A 204 -0.03 -9.32 17.74
CA ASP A 204 -0.66 -8.04 18.11
C ASP A 204 0.36 -6.88 18.08
N GLU A 205 1.58 -7.13 18.55
CA GLU A 205 2.65 -6.14 18.54
C GLU A 205 3.41 -6.10 17.20
N ASN A 206 4.05 -4.96 16.91
CA ASN A 206 4.91 -4.79 15.73
C ASN A 206 6.28 -5.46 15.91
N ILE A 207 6.30 -6.80 15.99
CA ILE A 207 7.50 -7.60 16.23
C ILE A 207 8.48 -7.59 15.05
N LEU A 208 8.03 -7.11 13.89
CA LEU A 208 8.79 -7.02 12.64
C LEU A 208 9.33 -5.60 12.37
N GLU A 209 9.18 -4.66 13.30
CA GLU A 209 9.70 -3.29 13.16
C GLU A 209 9.20 -2.55 11.89
N LEU A 210 8.00 -2.91 11.40
CA LEU A 210 7.42 -2.32 10.19
C LEU A 210 7.04 -0.86 10.41
N ASN A 211 7.45 0.02 9.51
CA ASN A 211 7.13 1.44 9.49
C ASN A 211 7.27 2.02 8.07
N ASN A 212 7.00 3.32 7.90
CA ASN A 212 7.06 4.01 6.62
C ASN A 212 8.44 4.03 5.91
N GLN A 213 9.51 3.57 6.56
CA GLN A 213 10.84 3.39 5.96
C GLN A 213 11.11 1.93 5.54
N THR A 214 10.15 1.04 5.79
CA THR A 214 10.21 -0.38 5.39
C THR A 214 9.31 -0.63 4.19
N GLU A 215 9.69 -1.61 3.39
CA GLU A 215 8.85 -2.12 2.31
C GLU A 215 8.61 -3.60 2.58
N ALA A 216 7.35 -4.02 2.55
CA ALA A 216 6.95 -5.40 2.74
C ALA A 216 6.12 -5.89 1.57
N VAL A 217 6.32 -7.15 1.21
CA VAL A 217 5.50 -7.89 0.26
C VAL A 217 5.01 -9.16 0.93
N LEU A 218 3.70 -9.36 0.94
CA LEU A 218 3.05 -10.60 1.36
C LEU A 218 2.47 -11.28 0.14
N ALA A 219 2.87 -12.52 -0.09
CA ALA A 219 2.45 -13.29 -1.25
C ALA A 219 1.99 -14.68 -0.84
N PHE A 220 0.92 -15.15 -1.48
CA PHE A 220 0.36 -16.47 -1.23
C PHE A 220 0.71 -17.43 -2.35
N TYR A 221 1.05 -18.66 -1.97
CA TYR A 221 1.44 -19.75 -2.84
C TYR A 221 0.51 -20.94 -2.64
N GLN A 222 0.18 -21.63 -3.73
CA GLN A 222 -0.58 -22.89 -3.68
C GLN A 222 0.35 -24.07 -3.98
N PHE A 223 0.61 -24.92 -2.98
CA PHE A 223 1.33 -26.18 -3.15
C PHE A 223 0.40 -27.34 -2.82
N ASN A 224 -0.04 -28.06 -3.85
CA ASN A 224 -1.08 -29.09 -3.73
C ASN A 224 -2.34 -28.50 -3.06
N LYS A 225 -2.73 -29.01 -1.88
CA LYS A 225 -3.86 -28.49 -1.10
C LYS A 225 -3.47 -27.41 -0.07
N GLU A 226 -2.18 -27.27 0.22
CA GLU A 226 -1.70 -26.36 1.25
C GLU A 226 -1.42 -24.96 0.70
N LYS A 227 -1.85 -23.95 1.45
CA LYS A 227 -1.58 -22.54 1.15
C LYS A 227 -0.37 -22.10 1.97
N THR A 228 0.69 -21.68 1.28
CA THR A 228 1.92 -21.19 1.90
C THR A 228 2.00 -19.68 1.76
N VAL A 229 2.52 -19.00 2.78
CA VAL A 229 2.62 -17.54 2.80
C VAL A 229 4.09 -17.13 2.82
N LEU A 230 4.48 -16.21 1.94
CA LEU A 230 5.81 -15.60 1.93
C LEU A 230 5.68 -14.13 2.30
N LEU A 231 6.35 -13.72 3.37
CA LEU A 231 6.55 -12.34 3.76
C LEU A 231 8.00 -11.93 3.52
N GLY A 232 8.21 -11.03 2.55
CA GLY A 232 9.51 -10.45 2.25
C GLY A 232 9.54 -9.00 2.71
N ILE A 233 10.56 -8.59 3.46
CA ILE A 233 10.67 -7.25 4.03
C ILE A 233 12.04 -6.66 3.70
N ARG A 234 12.05 -5.44 3.18
CA ARG A 234 13.24 -4.62 2.96
C ARG A 234 13.27 -3.49 3.99
N TYR A 235 14.33 -3.48 4.78
CA TYR A 235 14.62 -2.45 5.78
C TYR A 235 15.55 -1.41 5.19
N PRO A 236 15.64 -0.21 5.80
CA PRO A 236 16.58 0.79 5.34
C PRO A 236 18.03 0.29 5.49
N HIS A 237 18.36 -0.49 6.54
CA HIS A 237 19.71 -0.97 6.82
C HIS A 237 19.71 -2.40 7.39
N GLU A 238 20.82 -3.12 7.24
CA GLU A 238 20.98 -4.50 7.73
C GLU A 238 20.72 -4.68 9.23
N LYS A 239 21.17 -3.73 10.07
CA LYS A 239 20.96 -3.79 11.52
C LYS A 239 19.46 -3.85 11.90
N LYS A 240 18.60 -3.17 11.14
CA LYS A 240 17.14 -3.20 11.38
C LYS A 240 16.53 -4.54 10.95
N ALA A 241 16.99 -5.11 9.83
CA ALA A 241 16.56 -6.44 9.40
C ALA A 241 16.93 -7.52 10.43
N LEU A 242 18.15 -7.45 10.98
CA LEU A 242 18.60 -8.37 12.02
C LEU A 242 17.78 -8.23 13.31
N LEU A 243 17.50 -7.00 13.75
CA LEU A 243 16.66 -6.75 14.93
C LEU A 243 15.25 -7.33 14.74
N ALA A 244 14.63 -7.11 13.58
CA ALA A 244 13.32 -7.64 13.28
C ALA A 244 13.31 -9.18 13.27
N GLN A 245 14.34 -9.81 12.70
CA GLN A 245 14.47 -11.28 12.76
C GLN A 245 14.58 -11.78 14.20
N GLN A 246 15.38 -11.12 15.04
CA GLN A 246 15.56 -11.49 16.44
C GLN A 246 14.25 -11.37 17.23
N ARG A 247 13.50 -10.27 17.06
CA ARG A 247 12.19 -10.07 17.70
C ARG A 247 11.16 -11.07 17.22
N PHE A 248 11.08 -11.30 15.91
CA PHE A 248 10.22 -12.33 15.33
C PHE A 248 10.51 -13.70 15.94
N ARG A 249 11.79 -14.10 16.03
CA ARG A 249 12.15 -15.39 16.63
C ARG A 249 11.82 -15.47 18.12
N ALA A 250 12.12 -14.43 18.88
CA ALA A 250 11.86 -14.42 20.31
C ALA A 250 10.36 -14.51 20.65
N GLN A 251 9.50 -13.94 19.81
CA GLN A 251 8.06 -13.86 20.11
C GLN A 251 7.20 -14.87 19.32
N TYR A 252 7.58 -15.21 18.09
CA TYR A 252 6.81 -16.12 17.22
C TYR A 252 7.37 -17.54 17.19
N LEU A 253 8.68 -17.73 17.41
CA LEU A 253 9.36 -19.04 17.36
C LEU A 253 10.26 -19.28 18.60
N PRO A 254 9.71 -19.23 19.82
CA PRO A 254 10.49 -19.26 21.06
C PRO A 254 11.33 -20.53 21.22
N GLU A 255 10.93 -21.66 20.62
CA GLU A 255 11.64 -22.94 20.70
C GLU A 255 13.00 -22.92 20.01
N VAL A 256 13.17 -22.00 19.07
CA VAL A 256 14.38 -21.84 18.26
C VAL A 256 15.00 -20.45 18.42
N SER A 257 14.62 -19.69 19.46
CA SER A 257 15.11 -18.32 19.69
C SER A 257 16.62 -18.26 19.95
N ASP A 258 17.20 -19.29 20.57
CA ASP A 258 18.62 -19.31 20.97
C ASP A 258 19.58 -19.78 19.87
N GLN A 259 19.04 -20.28 18.75
CA GLN A 259 19.85 -20.75 17.62
C GLN A 259 20.62 -19.57 16.98
N ARG A 260 21.89 -19.77 16.64
CA ARG A 260 22.70 -18.70 16.02
C ARG A 260 22.68 -18.74 14.49
N GLU A 261 21.95 -19.68 13.92
CA GLU A 261 21.82 -19.87 12.49
C GLU A 261 21.06 -18.70 11.85
N LYS A 262 21.53 -18.24 10.69
CA LYS A 262 20.86 -17.18 9.93
C LYS A 262 19.56 -17.66 9.28
N GLU A 263 19.51 -18.96 9.00
CA GLU A 263 18.39 -19.68 8.40
C GLU A 263 17.83 -20.64 9.44
N ILE A 264 16.55 -20.49 9.76
CA ILE A 264 15.87 -21.29 10.76
C ILE A 264 14.58 -21.80 10.17
N ALA A 265 14.24 -23.04 10.47
CA ALA A 265 12.95 -23.61 10.14
C ALA A 265 12.49 -24.53 11.27
N ILE A 266 11.21 -24.44 11.61
CA ILE A 266 10.55 -25.25 12.62
C ILE A 266 9.26 -25.82 12.02
N GLN A 267 8.94 -27.06 12.38
CA GLN A 267 7.64 -27.66 12.08
C GLN A 267 6.67 -27.28 13.19
N THR A 268 5.54 -26.70 12.83
CA THR A 268 4.48 -26.29 13.76
C THR A 268 3.50 -27.45 14.01
N GLU A 269 2.60 -27.30 14.98
CA GLU A 269 1.66 -28.36 15.41
C GLU A 269 0.76 -28.89 14.27
N ASN A 270 0.51 -28.09 13.23
CA ASN A 270 -0.27 -28.49 12.06
C ASN A 270 0.53 -29.32 11.02
N ASN A 271 1.75 -29.75 11.37
CA ASN A 271 2.72 -30.45 10.50
C ASN A 271 3.28 -29.61 9.32
N LEU A 272 2.99 -28.31 9.26
CA LEU A 272 3.57 -27.38 8.28
C LEU A 272 4.81 -26.69 8.85
N TRP A 273 5.59 -26.08 7.96
CA TRP A 273 6.87 -25.48 8.27
C TRP A 273 6.81 -23.95 8.22
N THR A 274 7.33 -23.33 9.28
CA THR A 274 7.69 -21.91 9.27
C THR A 274 9.20 -21.79 9.18
N ALA A 275 9.69 -20.96 8.25
CA ALA A 275 11.11 -20.69 8.07
C ALA A 275 11.40 -19.21 7.94
N THR A 276 12.56 -18.77 8.42
CA THR A 276 13.02 -17.39 8.30
C THR A 276 14.49 -17.32 7.93
N SER A 277 14.86 -16.31 7.16
CA SER A 277 16.24 -15.99 6.83
C SER A 277 16.44 -14.50 6.63
N GLN A 278 17.62 -14.01 6.99
CA GLN A 278 18.02 -12.62 6.82
C GLN A 278 19.31 -12.54 6.00
N LYS A 279 19.33 -11.62 5.02
CA LYS A 279 20.50 -11.31 4.19
C LYS A 279 20.55 -9.83 3.88
N LYS A 280 21.61 -9.14 4.29
CA LYS A 280 21.75 -7.67 4.16
C LYS A 280 20.54 -6.97 4.81
N ASN A 281 19.89 -6.06 4.12
CA ASN A 281 18.70 -5.37 4.61
C ASN A 281 17.38 -6.10 4.30
N LEU A 282 17.43 -7.37 3.85
CA LEU A 282 16.24 -8.17 3.55
C LEU A 282 16.02 -9.23 4.64
N LEU A 283 14.76 -9.38 5.04
CA LEU A 283 14.22 -10.46 5.86
C LEU A 283 13.18 -11.20 5.03
N VAL A 284 13.21 -12.53 5.03
CA VAL A 284 12.18 -13.36 4.42
C VAL A 284 11.67 -14.34 5.46
N ILE A 285 10.35 -14.45 5.54
CA ILE A 285 9.65 -15.42 6.39
C ILE A 285 8.69 -16.18 5.48
N VAL A 286 8.69 -17.50 5.60
CA VAL A 286 7.72 -18.37 4.95
C VAL A 286 6.94 -19.09 6.02
N PHE A 287 5.62 -19.00 5.96
CA PHE A 287 4.69 -19.67 6.86
C PHE A 287 3.94 -20.77 6.12
N ASP A 288 3.53 -21.79 6.86
CA ASP A 288 2.62 -22.84 6.37
C ASP A 288 3.14 -23.55 5.11
N ALA A 289 4.45 -23.79 5.04
CA ALA A 289 5.06 -24.56 3.95
C ALA A 289 4.84 -26.07 4.16
N PRO A 290 4.52 -26.85 3.11
CA PRO A 290 4.31 -28.29 3.25
C PRO A 290 5.59 -29.08 3.54
N SER A 291 6.77 -28.47 3.39
CA SER A 291 8.04 -29.06 3.78
C SER A 291 9.10 -27.97 4.04
N LYS A 292 10.13 -28.32 4.81
CA LYS A 292 11.32 -27.48 5.07
C LYS A 292 11.98 -27.04 3.75
N GLU A 293 12.10 -27.96 2.80
CA GLU A 293 12.73 -27.72 1.49
C GLU A 293 11.94 -26.71 0.67
N LYS A 294 10.60 -26.80 0.67
CA LYS A 294 9.74 -25.84 -0.04
C LYS A 294 9.88 -24.42 0.54
N ALA A 295 9.95 -24.30 1.86
CA ALA A 295 10.17 -23.02 2.53
C ALA A 295 11.51 -22.39 2.11
N PHE A 296 12.60 -23.16 2.17
CA PHE A 296 13.93 -22.64 1.79
C PHE A 296 14.08 -22.39 0.29
N VAL A 297 13.39 -23.15 -0.58
CA VAL A 297 13.36 -22.85 -2.02
C VAL A 297 12.74 -21.48 -2.28
N LEU A 298 11.66 -21.13 -1.59
CA LEU A 298 11.03 -19.81 -1.70
C LEU A 298 11.96 -18.71 -1.20
N ILE A 299 12.54 -18.87 0.00
CA ILE A 299 13.52 -17.93 0.59
C ILE A 299 14.70 -17.70 -0.36
N ASN A 300 15.31 -18.78 -0.85
CA ASN A 300 16.50 -18.70 -1.69
C ASN A 300 16.20 -17.99 -3.03
N LYS A 301 15.07 -18.32 -3.67
CA LYS A 301 14.64 -17.64 -4.91
C LYS A 301 14.31 -16.16 -4.67
N PHE A 302 13.81 -15.78 -3.50
CA PHE A 302 13.56 -14.38 -3.16
C PHE A 302 14.86 -13.56 -3.00
N PHE A 303 15.88 -14.15 -2.39
CA PHE A 303 17.20 -13.50 -2.28
C PHE A 303 17.96 -13.44 -3.61
N HIS A 304 17.74 -14.44 -4.48
CA HIS A 304 18.41 -14.58 -5.77
C HIS A 304 17.36 -14.62 -6.89
N PRO A 305 16.62 -13.52 -7.10
CA PRO A 305 15.65 -13.48 -8.19
C PRO A 305 16.39 -13.71 -9.50
N LYS A 306 15.87 -14.60 -10.34
CA LYS A 306 16.41 -14.75 -11.70
C LYS A 306 16.26 -13.39 -12.38
N GLU A 307 17.33 -12.89 -12.99
CA GLU A 307 17.23 -11.70 -13.84
C GLU A 307 16.09 -11.91 -14.83
N LYS A 308 15.15 -10.96 -14.90
CA LYS A 308 14.21 -10.91 -16.02
C LYS A 308 15.08 -10.86 -17.27
N ARG A 309 15.01 -11.91 -18.12
CA ARG A 309 15.37 -11.73 -19.52
C ARG A 309 14.51 -10.58 -20.00
N ARG A 310 15.14 -9.43 -20.28
CA ARG A 310 14.50 -8.31 -20.97
C ARG A 310 14.04 -8.88 -22.32
N GLY A 311 12.75 -9.17 -22.41
CA GLY A 311 12.04 -9.34 -23.67
C GLY A 311 11.44 -8.01 -24.06
#